data_AF-A0A0D9XLL7-F1
#
_entry.id   AF-A0A0D9XLL7-F1
#
_cell.length_a   1.000
_cell.length_b   1.000
_cell.length_c   1.000
_cell.angle_alpha   90.00
_cell.angle_beta   90.00
_cell.angle_gamma   90.00
#
_symmetry.space_group_name_H-M   'P 1'
#
loop_
_entity.id
_entity.type
_entity.pdbx_description
1 polymer ?
#
loop_
_entity_poly.entity_id
_entity_poly.type
_entity_poly.pdbx_seq_one_letter_code
_entity_poly.pdbx_strand_id
1 'polypeptide(L)'
;MMPRDGGGGGVVGIVAYAALAVVALRVVLSYKSVAHAARRLWRWADEWAQAYQYYDVPRFVSVSGGDGAENPLFRKATAYVAALPSLEDADAACVVSSAHKTNDFSLHLGPGHTAHDAFLGARLAWTNAAAGGERLVLRVRRHDRTRVLRPYLQHVESVADEMELRRRELRLHANTGGLSPMRWASAPFTHPATLDTVAMDPELKSRVRADLESFLKGRAYYHRLGRAWRRSYLLYGPPGTGKSTFAAAMARFLGYDVYDIDLSRSGCDDLRGLLMDTAPRSLILIEDLDRYLCGGDGETPAARTSRMLSFMDGLSSCCGEERVMVFTMSGDKDGLDPAVLRPGRLDVHISFTMCDFEGFKALASNYLGLKDHKLYPQVEEGFHAGGGKRLSPAELGEIMLANRGSPSRALRTVINALQHVAAPAATAPPRASSAAAVATSRPPTSLTGRWSGNLDEASGANQSPSGGGGGGGFGKDAPMREIKKLYGLIKIRSRKDGGVVPVDDTAPANGRGSDVSADKDR
;
A
#
# COMPACT_ATOMS: atom_id res chain seq x y z
N MET A 1 -83.60 28.77 -36.46
CA MET A 1 -83.22 29.77 -35.44
C MET A 1 -83.14 29.03 -34.11
N MET A 2 -81.97 28.45 -33.83
CA MET A 2 -81.69 27.72 -32.58
C MET A 2 -81.01 28.68 -31.60
N PRO A 3 -81.50 28.86 -30.36
CA PRO A 3 -80.76 29.58 -29.34
C PRO A 3 -79.78 28.63 -28.63
N ARG A 4 -78.61 29.18 -28.29
CA ARG A 4 -77.61 28.60 -27.38
C ARG A 4 -78.05 28.92 -25.95
N ASP A 5 -78.06 27.92 -25.07
CA ASP A 5 -78.06 28.14 -23.63
C ASP A 5 -77.14 27.12 -22.93
N GLY A 6 -76.35 27.60 -21.95
CA GLY A 6 -75.94 26.78 -20.80
C GLY A 6 -74.48 26.34 -20.64
N GLY A 7 -73.48 27.04 -21.17
CA GLY A 7 -72.04 26.65 -21.04
C GLY A 7 -71.28 27.17 -19.81
N GLY A 8 -71.96 27.58 -18.72
CA GLY A 8 -71.33 28.30 -17.59
C GLY A 8 -70.91 27.47 -16.37
N GLY A 9 -71.44 26.24 -16.20
CA GLY A 9 -71.28 25.49 -14.93
C GLY A 9 -69.95 24.74 -14.77
N GLY A 10 -69.34 24.27 -15.85
CA GLY A 10 -68.16 23.39 -15.79
C GLY A 10 -66.87 24.11 -15.39
N VAL A 11 -66.68 25.36 -15.82
CA VAL A 11 -65.47 26.14 -15.54
C VAL A 11 -65.43 26.58 -14.07
N VAL A 12 -66.59 26.95 -13.50
CA VAL A 12 -66.70 27.33 -12.09
C VAL A 12 -66.41 26.14 -11.17
N GLY A 13 -66.88 24.94 -11.53
CA GLY A 13 -66.57 23.71 -10.80
C GLY A 13 -65.08 23.39 -10.79
N ILE A 14 -64.41 23.44 -11.95
CA ILE A 14 -62.97 23.14 -12.06
C ILE A 14 -62.13 24.16 -11.28
N VAL A 15 -62.49 25.46 -11.36
CA VAL A 15 -61.81 26.52 -10.60
C VAL A 15 -62.03 26.34 -9.09
N ALA A 16 -63.21 25.92 -8.65
CA ALA A 16 -63.49 25.63 -7.24
C ALA A 16 -62.71 24.42 -6.73
N TYR A 17 -62.61 23.33 -7.51
CA TYR A 17 -61.80 22.16 -7.17
C TYR A 17 -60.30 22.48 -7.14
N ALA A 18 -59.81 23.27 -8.10
CA ALA A 18 -58.42 23.73 -8.12
C ALA A 18 -58.10 24.62 -6.90
N ALA A 19 -59.01 25.53 -6.54
CA ALA A 19 -58.87 26.36 -5.34
C ALA A 19 -58.84 25.51 -4.06
N LEU A 20 -59.75 24.52 -3.93
CA LEU A 20 -59.76 23.56 -2.81
C LEU A 20 -58.47 22.73 -2.75
N ALA A 21 -57.95 22.29 -3.90
CA ALA A 21 -56.69 21.54 -3.97
C ALA A 21 -55.50 22.41 -3.54
N VAL A 22 -55.45 23.69 -3.92
CA VAL A 22 -54.40 24.63 -3.48
C VAL A 22 -54.50 24.92 -1.98
N VAL A 23 -55.71 25.06 -1.44
CA VAL A 23 -55.93 25.22 0.00
C VAL A 23 -55.50 23.97 0.76
N ALA A 24 -55.91 22.78 0.31
CA ALA A 24 -55.48 21.51 0.89
C ALA A 24 -53.96 21.32 0.84
N LEU A 25 -53.32 21.66 -0.30
CA LEU A 25 -51.88 21.61 -0.46
C LEU A 25 -51.16 22.58 0.49
N ARG A 26 -51.69 23.81 0.65
CA ARG A 26 -51.17 24.79 1.63
C ARG A 26 -51.32 24.29 3.07
N VAL A 27 -52.44 23.67 3.42
CA VAL A 27 -52.66 23.10 4.76
C VAL A 27 -51.71 21.93 5.01
N VAL A 28 -51.50 21.03 4.04
CA VAL A 28 -50.57 19.90 4.17
C VAL A 28 -49.11 20.37 4.23
N LEU A 29 -48.72 21.35 3.41
CA LEU A 29 -47.39 21.94 3.43
C LEU A 29 -47.15 22.73 4.73
N SER A 30 -48.17 23.45 5.22
CA SER A 30 -48.16 24.14 6.51
C SER A 30 -48.05 23.15 7.68
N TYR A 31 -48.81 22.06 7.67
CA TYR A 31 -48.70 21.04 8.71
C TYR A 31 -47.34 20.36 8.71
N LYS A 32 -46.79 20.02 7.52
CA LYS A 32 -45.45 19.44 7.41
C LYS A 32 -44.36 20.44 7.80
N SER A 33 -44.50 21.73 7.47
CA SER A 33 -43.55 22.77 7.84
C SER A 33 -43.61 23.08 9.34
N VAL A 34 -44.80 23.11 9.93
CA VAL A 34 -45.02 23.23 11.38
C VAL A 34 -44.49 21.99 12.11
N ALA A 35 -44.73 20.77 11.62
CA ALA A 35 -44.15 19.57 12.19
C ALA A 35 -42.62 19.50 12.04
N HIS A 36 -42.06 20.09 10.98
CA HIS A 36 -40.62 20.23 10.81
C HIS A 36 -40.06 21.32 11.76
N ALA A 37 -40.74 22.46 11.89
CA ALA A 37 -40.38 23.52 12.81
C ALA A 37 -40.49 23.08 14.27
N ALA A 38 -41.55 22.33 14.62
CA ALA A 38 -41.72 21.73 15.94
C ALA A 38 -40.66 20.66 16.22
N ARG A 39 -40.32 19.81 15.25
CA ARG A 39 -39.17 18.89 15.39
C ARG A 39 -37.85 19.64 15.52
N ARG A 40 -37.67 20.76 14.82
CA ARG A 40 -36.48 21.62 14.91
C ARG A 40 -36.40 22.32 16.27
N LEU A 41 -37.51 22.83 16.78
CA LEU A 41 -37.66 23.42 18.11
C LEU A 41 -37.45 22.37 19.21
N TRP A 42 -38.01 21.17 19.05
CA TRP A 42 -37.79 20.06 19.96
C TRP A 42 -36.33 19.64 19.97
N ARG A 43 -35.68 19.51 18.81
CA ARG A 43 -34.24 19.23 18.72
C ARG A 43 -33.41 20.36 19.33
N TRP A 44 -33.80 21.61 19.13
CA TRP A 44 -33.12 22.77 19.69
C TRP A 44 -33.26 22.83 21.22
N ALA A 45 -34.45 22.56 21.74
CA ALA A 45 -34.73 22.47 23.16
C ALA A 45 -34.04 21.26 23.81
N ASP A 46 -34.03 20.11 23.12
CA ASP A 46 -33.30 18.90 23.52
C ASP A 46 -31.79 19.15 23.53
N GLU A 47 -31.25 19.85 22.51
CA GLU A 47 -29.84 20.27 22.46
C GLU A 47 -29.49 21.27 23.58
N TRP A 48 -30.41 22.15 23.97
CA TRP A 48 -30.26 23.07 25.10
C TRP A 48 -30.34 22.39 26.47
N ALA A 49 -31.19 21.37 26.59
CA ALA A 49 -31.38 20.62 27.84
C ALA A 49 -30.30 19.53 28.05
N GLN A 50 -29.55 19.18 27.01
CA GLN A 50 -28.55 18.12 27.06
C GLN A 50 -27.24 18.58 27.67
N ALA A 51 -26.81 17.89 28.73
CA ALA A 51 -25.46 18.02 29.26
C ALA A 51 -24.46 17.34 28.31
N TYR A 52 -23.55 18.14 27.74
CA TYR A 52 -22.41 17.65 26.98
C TYR A 52 -21.18 17.52 27.88
N GLN A 53 -20.36 16.52 27.57
CA GLN A 53 -19.04 16.35 28.18
C GLN A 53 -17.97 16.57 27.13
N TYR A 54 -16.90 17.25 27.54
CA TYR A 54 -15.78 17.62 26.70
C TYR A 54 -14.56 16.81 27.13
N TYR A 55 -13.90 16.18 26.16
CA TYR A 55 -12.70 15.39 26.36
C TYR A 55 -11.55 16.02 25.60
N ASP A 56 -10.54 16.45 26.34
CA ASP A 56 -9.33 17.04 25.77
C ASP A 56 -8.36 15.94 25.35
N VAL A 57 -7.96 16.00 24.08
CA VAL A 57 -6.90 15.17 23.49
C VAL A 57 -5.75 16.11 23.14
N PRO A 58 -4.77 16.29 24.05
CA PRO A 58 -3.62 17.15 23.80
C PRO A 58 -2.65 16.48 22.81
N ARG A 59 -1.94 17.28 22.00
CA ARG A 59 -0.89 16.79 21.09
C ARG A 59 0.29 16.19 21.82
N PHE A 60 0.76 16.82 22.91
CA PHE A 60 1.88 16.31 23.70
C PHE A 60 1.38 15.87 25.06
N VAL A 61 1.84 14.70 25.51
CA VAL A 61 1.62 14.26 26.87
C VAL A 61 2.70 14.92 27.74
N SER A 62 2.31 15.91 28.55
CA SER A 62 3.23 16.52 29.51
C SER A 62 3.51 15.53 30.63
N VAL A 63 4.59 14.78 30.51
CA VAL A 63 5.22 14.12 31.65
C VAL A 63 6.16 15.14 32.27
N SER A 64 6.06 15.35 33.59
CA SER A 64 6.85 16.34 34.33
C SER A 64 8.34 16.26 33.98
N GLY A 65 8.85 17.24 33.23
CA GLY A 65 10.29 17.50 33.07
C GLY A 65 11.00 16.99 31.80
N GLY A 66 10.31 16.75 30.68
CA GLY A 66 10.98 16.41 29.40
C GLY A 66 10.22 16.90 28.16
N ASP A 67 10.90 16.88 27.00
CA ASP A 67 10.30 17.10 25.68
C ASP A 67 9.14 16.11 25.51
N GLY A 68 7.92 16.62 25.38
CA GLY A 68 6.71 15.81 25.52
C GLY A 68 6.59 14.80 24.39
N ALA A 69 6.38 13.52 24.71
CA ALA A 69 6.06 12.52 23.69
C ALA A 69 4.72 12.89 23.01
N GLU A 70 4.69 12.83 21.68
CA GLU A 70 3.46 13.08 20.92
C GLU A 70 2.43 11.99 21.25
N ASN A 71 1.21 12.42 21.52
CA ASN A 71 0.08 11.57 21.85
C ASN A 71 -0.37 10.82 20.57
N PRO A 72 -0.25 9.48 20.52
CA PRO A 72 -0.64 8.72 19.33
C PRO A 72 -2.13 8.87 19.02
N LEU A 73 -2.98 9.05 20.04
CA LEU A 73 -4.40 9.28 19.85
C LEU A 73 -4.67 10.62 19.14
N PHE A 74 -3.90 11.66 19.45
CA PHE A 74 -4.04 12.96 18.79
C PHE A 74 -3.72 12.84 17.29
N ARG A 75 -2.61 12.18 16.95
CA ARG A 75 -2.20 11.96 15.55
C ARG A 75 -3.28 11.20 14.77
N LYS A 76 -3.75 10.09 15.35
CA LYS A 76 -4.80 9.25 14.75
C LYS A 76 -6.13 10.00 14.62
N ALA A 77 -6.57 10.71 15.66
CA ALA A 77 -7.78 11.51 15.64
C ALA A 77 -7.72 12.63 14.61
N THR A 78 -6.58 13.31 14.47
CA THR A 78 -6.38 14.34 13.44
C THR A 78 -6.53 13.76 12.04
N ALA A 79 -5.89 12.61 11.78
CA ALA A 79 -6.03 11.92 10.49
C ALA A 79 -7.47 11.48 10.21
N TYR A 80 -8.19 10.99 11.22
CA TYR A 80 -9.60 10.61 11.10
C TYR A 80 -10.50 11.82 10.81
N VAL A 81 -10.35 12.90 11.57
CA VAL A 81 -11.14 14.14 11.39
C VAL A 81 -10.92 14.73 10.00
N ALA A 82 -9.69 14.66 9.47
CA ALA A 82 -9.36 15.07 8.10
C ALA A 82 -10.13 14.30 7.01
N ALA A 83 -10.65 13.11 7.31
CA ALA A 83 -11.46 12.30 6.38
C ALA A 83 -12.96 12.37 6.65
N LEU A 84 -13.42 13.14 7.63
CA LEU A 84 -14.85 13.30 7.87
C LEU A 84 -15.49 14.11 6.73
N PRO A 85 -16.61 13.65 6.14
CA PRO A 85 -17.32 14.41 5.10
C PRO A 85 -17.75 15.79 5.57
N SER A 86 -18.07 15.94 6.86
CA SER A 86 -18.45 17.24 7.44
C SER A 86 -17.35 18.30 7.38
N LEU A 87 -16.09 17.89 7.15
CA LEU A 87 -14.97 18.81 7.05
C LEU A 87 -14.88 19.44 5.65
N GLU A 88 -15.34 18.74 4.60
CA GLU A 88 -15.43 19.31 3.25
C GLU A 88 -16.47 20.44 3.20
N ASP A 89 -17.54 20.31 3.98
CA ASP A 89 -18.59 21.32 4.14
C ASP A 89 -18.24 22.43 5.16
N ALA A 90 -17.06 22.36 5.81
CA ALA A 90 -16.68 23.31 6.85
C ALA A 90 -16.00 24.56 6.26
N ASP A 91 -16.50 25.74 6.60
CA ASP A 91 -16.07 27.05 6.06
C ASP A 91 -14.59 27.42 6.30
N ALA A 92 -13.83 26.66 7.10
CA ALA A 92 -12.42 26.94 7.41
C ALA A 92 -11.55 25.68 7.55
N ALA A 93 -11.67 24.74 6.62
CA ALA A 93 -10.68 23.68 6.48
C ALA A 93 -9.36 24.27 5.97
N CYS A 94 -8.27 24.02 6.69
CA CYS A 94 -6.91 24.36 6.24
C CYS A 94 -6.44 23.30 5.24
N VAL A 95 -6.09 23.72 4.03
CA VAL A 95 -5.54 22.83 3.00
C VAL A 95 -4.03 22.80 3.12
N VAL A 96 -3.47 21.62 3.40
CA VAL A 96 -2.02 21.41 3.53
C VAL A 96 -1.56 20.52 2.38
N SER A 97 -0.49 20.93 1.68
CA SER A 97 0.19 20.08 0.70
C SER A 97 1.21 19.21 1.41
N SER A 98 1.25 17.92 1.08
CA SER A 98 2.35 17.07 1.51
C SER A 98 3.66 17.52 0.83
N ALA A 99 4.76 17.61 1.60
CA ALA A 99 6.08 17.93 1.05
C ALA A 99 6.67 16.80 0.18
N HIS A 100 6.14 15.57 0.30
CA HIS A 100 6.71 14.37 -0.29
C HIS A 100 5.98 13.85 -1.54
N LYS A 101 4.74 14.30 -1.79
CA LYS A 101 3.96 13.93 -2.99
C LYS A 101 3.46 15.17 -3.71
N THR A 102 3.76 15.29 -5.00
CA THR A 102 3.11 16.27 -5.88
C THR A 102 1.62 15.90 -6.00
N ASN A 103 0.72 16.86 -5.74
CA ASN A 103 -0.74 16.72 -5.81
C ASN A 103 -1.46 15.94 -4.68
N ASP A 104 -0.83 15.73 -3.52
CA ASP A 104 -1.52 15.20 -2.32
C ASP A 104 -1.88 16.34 -1.36
N PHE A 105 -3.18 16.59 -1.20
CA PHE A 105 -3.72 17.64 -0.34
C PHE A 105 -4.46 17.00 0.84
N SER A 106 -4.16 17.45 2.06
CA SER A 106 -4.90 17.06 3.26
C SER A 106 -5.66 18.25 3.83
N LEU A 107 -6.91 18.01 4.20
CA LEU A 107 -7.73 18.97 4.94
C LEU A 107 -7.44 18.84 6.44
N HIS A 108 -7.20 19.96 7.10
CA HIS A 108 -7.02 20.04 8.54
C HIS A 108 -8.09 20.95 9.15
N LEU A 109 -8.58 20.59 10.32
CA LEU A 109 -9.56 21.41 11.03
C LEU A 109 -8.90 22.70 11.53
N GLY A 110 -9.36 23.86 11.03
CA GLY A 110 -8.86 25.16 11.46
C GLY A 110 -9.11 25.42 12.96
N PRO A 111 -8.31 26.28 13.62
CA PRO A 111 -8.48 26.60 15.03
C PRO A 111 -9.89 27.16 15.29
N GLY A 112 -10.54 26.71 16.36
CA GLY A 112 -11.90 27.08 16.76
C GLY A 112 -13.03 26.42 15.96
N HIS A 113 -12.71 25.70 14.88
CA HIS A 113 -13.72 25.07 14.03
C HIS A 113 -14.09 23.68 14.53
N THR A 114 -15.30 23.24 14.19
CA THR A 114 -15.87 21.98 14.66
C THR A 114 -16.30 21.09 13.50
N ALA A 115 -15.80 19.86 13.46
CA ALA A 115 -16.27 18.81 12.57
C ALA A 115 -17.33 17.94 13.29
N HIS A 116 -18.35 17.50 12.56
CA HIS A 116 -19.46 16.73 13.11
C HIS A 116 -19.42 15.27 12.65
N ASP A 117 -19.70 14.35 13.57
CA ASP A 117 -19.73 12.92 13.27
C ASP A 117 -20.94 12.25 13.94
N ALA A 118 -21.31 11.07 13.45
CA ALA A 118 -22.40 10.27 13.98
C ALA A 118 -21.98 8.80 14.11
N PHE A 119 -22.02 8.27 15.35
CA PHE A 119 -21.63 6.89 15.64
C PHE A 119 -22.64 6.22 16.55
N LEU A 120 -23.10 5.02 16.18
CA LEU A 120 -24.15 4.27 16.91
C LEU A 120 -25.42 5.08 17.23
N GLY A 121 -25.76 6.06 16.39
CA GLY A 121 -26.91 6.95 16.59
C GLY A 121 -26.65 8.15 17.52
N ALA A 122 -25.46 8.24 18.14
CA ALA A 122 -25.04 9.40 18.92
C ALA A 122 -24.35 10.42 18.02
N ARG A 123 -24.54 11.71 18.31
CA ARG A 123 -23.89 12.83 17.61
C ARG A 123 -22.64 13.23 18.39
N LEU A 124 -21.51 13.24 17.70
CA LEU A 124 -20.20 13.64 18.24
C LEU A 124 -19.71 14.87 17.48
N ALA A 125 -18.82 15.63 18.11
CA ALA A 125 -18.18 16.74 17.44
C ALA A 125 -16.72 16.86 17.88
N TRP A 126 -15.84 17.11 16.92
CA TRP A 126 -14.42 17.36 17.15
C TRP A 126 -14.16 18.84 16.93
N THR A 127 -13.59 19.51 17.92
CA THR A 127 -13.24 20.93 17.83
C THR A 127 -11.73 21.10 17.99
N ASN A 128 -11.10 21.87 17.11
CA ASN A 128 -9.70 22.27 17.32
C ASN A 128 -9.67 23.46 18.28
N ALA A 129 -9.07 23.31 19.45
CA ALA A 129 -9.01 24.40 20.42
C ALA A 129 -7.99 25.46 19.97
N ALA A 130 -8.43 26.70 19.78
CA ALA A 130 -7.57 27.80 19.32
C ALA A 130 -6.60 28.34 20.40
N ALA A 131 -6.80 27.97 21.67
CA ALA A 131 -6.06 28.54 22.81
C ALA A 131 -5.20 27.49 23.51
N GLY A 132 -3.87 27.71 23.53
CA GLY A 132 -2.95 26.97 24.40
C GLY A 132 -2.32 25.69 23.82
N GLY A 133 -1.94 25.71 22.54
CA GLY A 133 -1.29 24.59 21.84
C GLY A 133 -2.27 23.73 21.04
N GLU A 134 -1.76 22.89 20.12
CA GLU A 134 -2.58 22.01 19.31
C GLU A 134 -3.31 20.97 20.19
N ARG A 135 -4.62 21.14 20.35
CA ARG A 135 -5.48 20.26 21.14
C ARG A 135 -6.79 20.01 20.41
N LEU A 136 -7.20 18.76 20.35
CA LEU A 136 -8.51 18.36 19.85
C LEU A 136 -9.45 18.13 21.03
N VAL A 137 -10.65 18.69 20.96
CA VAL A 137 -11.70 18.54 21.97
C VAL A 137 -12.81 17.69 21.38
N LEU A 138 -13.03 16.52 21.96
CA LEU A 138 -14.13 15.63 21.61
C LEU A 138 -15.35 15.96 22.48
N ARG A 139 -16.45 16.35 21.84
CA ARG A 139 -17.75 16.61 22.48
C ARG A 139 -18.65 15.38 22.36
N VAL A 140 -19.09 14.85 23.50
CA VAL A 140 -19.98 13.67 23.60
C VAL A 140 -21.18 13.98 24.50
N ARG A 141 -22.36 13.45 24.15
CA ARG A 141 -23.55 13.52 25.03
C ARG A 141 -23.35 12.70 26.30
N ARG A 142 -23.69 13.27 27.46
CA ARG A 142 -23.47 12.61 28.77
C ARG A 142 -24.23 11.28 28.92
N HIS A 143 -25.43 11.17 28.34
CA HIS A 143 -26.24 9.95 28.37
C HIS A 143 -25.60 8.80 27.57
N ASP A 144 -25.01 9.11 26.42
CA ASP A 144 -24.44 8.10 25.50
C ASP A 144 -22.98 7.75 25.84
N ARG A 145 -22.35 8.49 26.76
CA ARG A 145 -20.92 8.40 27.11
C ARG A 145 -20.44 6.97 27.37
N THR A 146 -21.10 6.23 28.26
CA THR A 146 -20.66 4.88 28.68
C THR A 146 -20.78 3.87 27.54
N ARG A 147 -21.73 4.09 26.63
CA ARG A 147 -21.97 3.23 25.47
C ARG A 147 -21.07 3.55 24.29
N VAL A 148 -20.78 4.84 24.05
CA VAL A 148 -20.21 5.32 22.79
C VAL A 148 -18.72 5.66 22.90
N LEU A 149 -18.25 6.22 24.01
CA LEU A 149 -16.91 6.82 24.08
C LEU A 149 -15.79 5.83 23.73
N ARG A 150 -15.69 4.70 24.43
CA ARG A 150 -14.63 3.70 24.19
C ARG A 150 -14.74 3.05 22.81
N PRO A 151 -15.92 2.55 22.36
CA PRO A 151 -16.06 1.99 21.02
C PRO A 151 -15.77 3.00 19.90
N TYR A 152 -16.11 4.27 20.12
CA TYR A 152 -15.82 5.34 19.15
C TYR A 152 -14.32 5.61 19.05
N LEU A 153 -13.59 5.75 20.16
CA LEU A 153 -12.14 5.95 20.12
C LEU A 153 -11.42 4.78 19.45
N GLN A 154 -11.84 3.54 19.72
CA GLN A 154 -11.31 2.36 19.01
C GLN A 154 -11.63 2.38 17.51
N HIS A 155 -12.81 2.88 17.13
CA HIS A 155 -13.18 3.06 15.73
C HIS A 155 -12.29 4.12 15.06
N VAL A 156 -12.09 5.26 15.70
CA VAL A 156 -11.20 6.34 15.24
C VAL A 156 -9.79 5.80 15.05
N GLU A 157 -9.24 5.07 16.03
CA GLU A 157 -7.92 4.45 15.91
C GLU A 157 -7.85 3.46 14.75
N SER A 158 -8.85 2.59 14.60
CA SER A 158 -8.90 1.61 13.51
C SER A 158 -8.99 2.24 12.13
N VAL A 159 -9.80 3.29 11.97
CA VAL A 159 -9.94 4.01 10.69
C VAL A 159 -8.67 4.80 10.39
N ALA A 160 -8.10 5.45 11.40
CA ALA A 160 -6.82 6.15 11.25
C ALA A 160 -5.69 5.19 10.84
N ASP A 161 -5.60 4.01 11.46
CA ASP A 161 -4.61 2.99 11.08
C ASP A 161 -4.81 2.49 9.65
N GLU A 162 -6.07 2.37 9.20
CA GLU A 162 -6.39 2.02 7.81
C GLU A 162 -6.00 3.14 6.83
N MET A 163 -6.23 4.41 7.22
CA MET A 163 -5.84 5.57 6.42
C MET A 163 -4.33 5.76 6.34
N GLU A 164 -3.61 5.61 7.47
CA GLU A 164 -2.15 5.62 7.52
C GLU A 164 -1.61 4.51 6.61
N LEU A 165 -2.18 3.30 6.64
CA LEU A 165 -1.79 2.21 5.75
C LEU A 165 -2.01 2.53 4.26
N ARG A 166 -3.12 3.20 3.91
CA ARG A 166 -3.40 3.60 2.52
C ARG A 166 -2.51 4.73 2.02
N ARG A 167 -2.13 5.67 2.91
CA ARG A 167 -1.28 6.82 2.57
C ARG A 167 0.21 6.50 2.62
N ARG A 168 0.60 5.47 3.37
CA ARG A 168 1.98 5.01 3.52
C ARG A 168 2.59 4.72 2.16
N GLU A 169 3.69 5.41 1.88
CA GLU A 169 4.58 5.04 0.80
C GLU A 169 5.41 3.85 1.27
N LEU A 170 5.47 2.82 0.44
CA LEU A 170 6.32 1.66 0.72
C LEU A 170 7.78 2.10 0.67
N ARG A 171 8.58 1.58 1.58
CA ARG A 171 10.03 1.82 1.64
C ARG A 171 10.79 0.55 1.30
N LEU A 172 11.91 0.73 0.62
CA LEU A 172 12.94 -0.29 0.41
C LEU A 172 14.06 -0.01 1.41
N HIS A 173 14.39 -1.01 2.21
CA HIS A 173 15.46 -0.99 3.18
C HIS A 173 16.56 -1.96 2.72
N ALA A 174 17.79 -1.48 2.60
CA ALA A 174 18.94 -2.30 2.26
C ALA A 174 19.93 -2.30 3.42
N ASN A 175 20.55 -3.45 3.70
CA ASN A 175 21.52 -3.55 4.77
C ASN A 175 22.78 -2.73 4.44
N THR A 176 23.06 -1.75 5.29
CA THR A 176 24.33 -1.03 5.29
C THR A 176 25.31 -1.87 6.10
N GLY A 177 26.39 -2.32 5.47
CA GLY A 177 27.43 -3.09 6.18
C GLY A 177 28.02 -2.30 7.37
N GLY A 178 28.99 -2.89 8.07
CA GLY A 178 29.52 -2.36 9.36
C GLY A 178 30.17 -0.96 9.34
N LEU A 179 30.11 -0.23 8.23
CA LEU A 179 30.63 1.14 8.09
C LEU A 179 29.65 2.24 8.53
N SER A 180 28.36 1.94 8.72
CA SER A 180 27.33 2.92 9.11
C SER A 180 26.79 2.65 10.51
N PRO A 181 26.55 3.67 11.34
CA PRO A 181 25.88 3.50 12.64
C PRO A 181 24.43 3.03 12.48
N MET A 182 23.82 3.34 11.33
CA MET A 182 22.50 2.86 10.94
C MET A 182 22.67 1.55 10.17
N ARG A 183 21.94 0.50 10.54
CA ARG A 183 22.02 -0.83 9.91
C ARG A 183 21.19 -0.96 8.61
N TRP A 184 20.28 -0.03 8.38
CA TRP A 184 19.39 0.01 7.23
C TRP A 184 19.50 1.37 6.51
N ALA A 185 19.90 1.35 5.25
CA ALA A 185 19.64 2.46 4.33
C ALA A 185 18.19 2.35 3.85
N SER A 186 17.48 3.46 3.65
CA SER A 186 16.09 3.45 3.19
C SER A 186 15.88 4.34 1.97
N ALA A 187 15.06 3.85 1.04
CA ALA A 187 14.65 4.57 -0.17
C ALA A 187 13.14 4.37 -0.43
N PRO A 188 12.47 5.27 -1.16
CA PRO A 188 11.10 5.04 -1.62
C PRO A 188 11.02 3.80 -2.51
N PHE A 189 10.07 2.90 -2.25
CA PHE A 189 9.83 1.71 -3.07
C PHE A 189 8.75 2.01 -4.13
N THR A 190 9.19 2.29 -5.35
CA THR A 190 8.33 2.69 -6.48
C THR A 190 8.26 1.63 -7.58
N HIS A 191 8.45 0.36 -7.22
CA HIS A 191 8.40 -0.73 -8.20
C HIS A 191 6.99 -0.86 -8.82
N PRO A 192 6.86 -0.87 -10.17
CA PRO A 192 5.56 -0.84 -10.84
C PRO A 192 4.84 -2.21 -10.88
N ALA A 193 5.57 -3.31 -10.65
CA ALA A 193 4.98 -4.64 -10.75
C ALA A 193 3.86 -4.90 -9.74
N THR A 194 2.81 -5.53 -10.25
CA THR A 194 1.67 -6.07 -9.53
C THR A 194 1.54 -7.57 -9.81
N LEU A 195 0.81 -8.31 -8.97
CA LEU A 195 0.58 -9.75 -9.19
C LEU A 195 -0.08 -10.04 -10.55
N ASP A 196 -0.86 -9.08 -11.07
CA ASP A 196 -1.49 -9.21 -12.39
C ASP A 196 -0.48 -9.06 -13.53
N THR A 197 0.46 -8.12 -13.41
CA THR A 197 1.49 -7.87 -14.45
C THR A 197 2.55 -8.96 -14.58
N VAL A 198 2.80 -9.75 -13.53
CA VAL A 198 3.80 -10.83 -13.58
C VAL A 198 3.26 -12.00 -14.40
N ALA A 199 4.00 -12.43 -15.43
CA ALA A 199 3.65 -13.59 -16.25
C ALA A 199 3.99 -14.88 -15.50
N MET A 200 2.95 -15.59 -15.06
CA MET A 200 3.01 -16.87 -14.36
C MET A 200 1.69 -17.60 -14.60
N ASP A 201 1.70 -18.93 -14.41
CA ASP A 201 0.49 -19.75 -14.44
C ASP A 201 -0.65 -19.12 -13.59
N PRO A 202 -1.84 -18.88 -14.18
CA PRO A 202 -2.97 -18.28 -13.49
C PRO A 202 -3.42 -19.08 -12.26
N GLU A 203 -3.31 -20.41 -12.27
CA GLU A 203 -3.72 -21.23 -11.12
C GLU A 203 -2.77 -21.03 -9.94
N LEU A 204 -1.47 -21.15 -10.17
CA LEU A 204 -0.45 -20.85 -9.16
C LEU A 204 -0.57 -19.41 -8.64
N LYS A 205 -0.83 -18.44 -9.51
CA LYS A 205 -1.04 -17.03 -9.13
C LYS A 205 -2.24 -16.86 -8.20
N SER A 206 -3.36 -17.50 -8.53
CA SER A 206 -4.57 -17.48 -7.71
C SER A 206 -4.35 -18.12 -6.34
N ARG A 207 -3.63 -19.26 -6.28
CA ARG A 207 -3.27 -19.92 -5.02
C ARG A 207 -2.43 -19.03 -4.12
N VAL A 208 -1.40 -18.37 -4.67
CA VAL A 208 -0.54 -17.47 -3.88
C VAL A 208 -1.32 -16.25 -3.41
N ARG A 209 -2.17 -15.66 -4.27
CA ARG A 209 -3.04 -14.55 -3.87
C ARG A 209 -3.95 -14.94 -2.70
N ALA A 210 -4.61 -16.10 -2.78
CA ALA A 210 -5.48 -16.59 -1.72
C ALA A 210 -4.71 -16.87 -0.40
N ASP A 211 -3.49 -17.40 -0.49
CA ASP A 211 -2.61 -17.61 0.67
C ASP A 211 -2.22 -16.28 1.34
N LEU A 212 -1.83 -15.27 0.54
CA LEU A 212 -1.50 -13.92 1.04
C LEU A 212 -2.71 -13.24 1.69
N GLU A 213 -3.90 -13.34 1.10
CA GLU A 213 -5.13 -12.82 1.70
C GLU A 213 -5.51 -13.53 3.00
N SER A 214 -5.33 -14.84 3.05
CA SER A 214 -5.53 -15.65 4.25
C SER A 214 -4.54 -15.22 5.35
N PHE A 215 -3.29 -14.97 4.99
CA PHE A 215 -2.26 -14.47 5.89
C PHE A 215 -2.64 -13.11 6.49
N LEU A 216 -3.07 -12.15 5.67
CA LEU A 216 -3.52 -10.82 6.13
C LEU A 216 -4.69 -10.89 7.12
N LYS A 217 -5.64 -11.80 6.88
CA LYS A 217 -6.79 -12.03 7.77
C LYS A 217 -6.45 -12.94 8.97
N GLY A 218 -5.22 -13.46 9.02
CA GLY A 218 -4.78 -14.53 9.90
C GLY A 218 -4.42 -14.15 11.33
N ARG A 219 -4.32 -12.86 11.70
CA ARG A 219 -3.83 -12.42 13.04
C ARG A 219 -4.40 -13.21 14.21
N ALA A 220 -5.74 -13.26 14.30
CA ALA A 220 -6.44 -13.94 15.39
C ALA A 220 -6.33 -15.47 15.32
N TYR A 221 -6.05 -16.02 14.14
CA TYR A 221 -5.80 -17.44 13.95
C TYR A 221 -4.42 -17.83 14.51
N TYR A 222 -3.36 -17.11 14.11
CA TYR A 222 -2.00 -17.34 14.61
C TYR A 222 -1.89 -17.12 16.13
N HIS A 223 -2.50 -16.05 16.64
CA HIS A 223 -2.50 -15.76 18.07
C HIS A 223 -3.18 -16.86 18.89
N ARG A 224 -4.34 -17.37 18.44
CA ARG A 224 -5.03 -18.48 19.10
C ARG A 224 -4.20 -19.77 19.14
N LEU A 225 -3.38 -19.99 18.11
CA LEU A 225 -2.49 -21.15 18.04
C LEU A 225 -1.18 -20.97 18.82
N GLY A 226 -0.92 -19.80 19.40
CA GLY A 226 0.36 -19.48 20.04
C GLY A 226 1.54 -19.48 19.05
N ARG A 227 1.27 -19.26 17.75
CA ARG A 227 2.30 -19.23 16.70
C ARG A 227 2.64 -17.80 16.32
N ALA A 228 3.91 -17.55 16.04
CA ALA A 228 4.35 -16.28 15.46
C ALA A 228 3.62 -16.04 14.12
N TRP A 229 3.12 -14.83 13.92
CA TRP A 229 2.38 -14.46 12.71
C TRP A 229 3.35 -14.16 11.56
N ARG A 230 3.90 -15.24 11.00
CA ARG A 230 4.90 -15.24 9.94
C ARG A 230 4.52 -16.21 8.83
N ARG A 231 4.94 -15.90 7.60
CA ARG A 231 4.85 -16.78 6.43
C ARG A 231 6.14 -16.69 5.62
N SER A 232 6.61 -17.81 5.09
CA SER A 232 7.81 -17.85 4.26
C SER A 232 7.60 -18.50 2.89
N TYR A 233 8.21 -17.90 1.87
CA TYR A 233 8.14 -18.33 0.48
C TYR A 233 9.54 -18.61 -0.07
N LEU A 234 9.68 -19.74 -0.76
CA LEU A 234 10.85 -20.06 -1.57
C LEU A 234 10.48 -19.93 -3.04
N LEU A 235 11.14 -19.01 -3.75
CA LEU A 235 11.03 -18.82 -5.19
C LEU A 235 12.27 -19.41 -5.86
N TYR A 236 12.13 -20.51 -6.60
CA TYR A 236 13.27 -21.20 -7.21
C TYR A 236 13.09 -21.41 -8.70
N GLY A 237 14.18 -21.37 -9.47
CA GLY A 237 14.18 -21.60 -10.90
C GLY A 237 15.20 -20.74 -11.64
N PRO A 238 15.35 -20.89 -12.97
CA PRO A 238 16.40 -20.23 -13.74
C PRO A 238 16.41 -18.70 -13.61
N PRO A 239 17.56 -18.04 -13.82
CA PRO A 239 17.63 -16.58 -13.87
C PRO A 239 16.76 -16.01 -15.00
N GLY A 240 16.28 -14.76 -14.85
CA GLY A 240 15.44 -14.12 -15.87
C GLY A 240 13.96 -14.57 -15.91
N THR A 241 13.51 -15.33 -14.92
CA THR A 241 12.10 -15.79 -14.80
C THR A 241 11.20 -14.85 -13.99
N GLY A 242 11.75 -13.76 -13.43
CA GLY A 242 10.95 -12.74 -12.73
C GLY A 242 10.74 -13.00 -11.23
N LYS A 243 11.57 -13.82 -10.56
CA LYS A 243 11.49 -14.10 -9.12
C LYS A 243 11.50 -12.82 -8.26
N SER A 244 12.48 -11.93 -8.44
CA SER A 244 12.57 -10.66 -7.69
C SER A 244 11.41 -9.71 -8.04
N THR A 245 11.00 -9.68 -9.31
CA THR A 245 9.81 -8.92 -9.76
C THR A 245 8.54 -9.43 -9.08
N PHE A 246 8.41 -10.74 -8.86
CA PHE A 246 7.29 -11.34 -8.14
C PHE A 246 7.32 -11.00 -6.66
N ALA A 247 8.50 -11.03 -6.01
CA ALA A 247 8.65 -10.57 -4.63
C ALA A 247 8.24 -9.09 -4.45
N ALA A 248 8.64 -8.23 -5.39
CA ALA A 248 8.21 -6.83 -5.43
C ALA A 248 6.68 -6.69 -5.58
N ALA A 249 6.07 -7.51 -6.44
CA ALA A 249 4.61 -7.56 -6.61
C ALA A 249 3.89 -8.05 -5.34
N MET A 250 4.45 -9.02 -4.62
CA MET A 250 3.93 -9.48 -3.33
C MET A 250 3.98 -8.37 -2.27
N ALA A 251 5.09 -7.64 -2.17
CA ALA A 251 5.23 -6.52 -1.25
C ALA A 251 4.18 -5.44 -1.51
N ARG A 252 3.96 -5.11 -2.79
CA ARG A 252 2.94 -4.15 -3.20
C ARG A 252 1.51 -4.63 -2.92
N PHE A 253 1.24 -5.92 -3.11
CA PHE A 253 -0.07 -6.51 -2.80
C PHE A 253 -0.37 -6.48 -1.28
N LEU A 254 0.64 -6.75 -0.45
CA LEU A 254 0.52 -6.72 1.01
C LEU A 254 0.54 -5.30 1.59
N GLY A 255 1.11 -4.34 0.86
CA GLY A 255 1.39 -3.00 1.38
C GLY A 255 2.49 -3.00 2.44
N TYR A 256 3.49 -3.87 2.27
CA TYR A 256 4.60 -4.04 3.23
C TYR A 256 5.88 -3.37 2.74
N ASP A 257 6.67 -2.86 3.70
CA ASP A 257 8.01 -2.36 3.41
C ASP A 257 8.94 -3.53 3.06
N VAL A 258 9.80 -3.33 2.07
CA VAL A 258 10.73 -4.36 1.59
C VAL A 258 12.06 -4.18 2.29
N TYR A 259 12.57 -5.25 2.88
CA TYR A 259 13.90 -5.33 3.47
C TYR A 259 14.74 -6.29 2.64
N ASP A 260 15.59 -5.73 1.80
CA ASP A 260 16.53 -6.48 0.97
C ASP A 260 17.81 -6.75 1.76
N ILE A 261 18.10 -8.03 1.99
CA ILE A 261 19.28 -8.49 2.70
C ILE A 261 20.26 -9.07 1.69
N ASP A 262 21.32 -8.31 1.42
CA ASP A 262 22.46 -8.82 0.69
C ASP A 262 23.37 -9.61 1.63
N LEU A 263 23.37 -10.93 1.46
CA LEU A 263 24.16 -11.89 2.23
C LEU A 263 25.65 -11.90 1.83
N SER A 264 26.01 -11.31 0.68
CA SER A 264 27.40 -11.28 0.19
C SER A 264 28.27 -10.26 0.91
N ARG A 265 27.68 -9.30 1.62
CA ARG A 265 28.42 -8.24 2.33
C ARG A 265 29.07 -8.78 3.60
N SER A 266 30.39 -8.60 3.71
CA SER A 266 31.18 -8.91 4.90
C SER A 266 30.68 -8.09 6.10
N GLY A 267 30.17 -8.78 7.12
CA GLY A 267 29.47 -8.16 8.27
C GLY A 267 28.15 -8.83 8.66
N CYS A 268 27.76 -9.89 7.96
CA CYS A 268 26.52 -10.65 8.19
C CYS A 268 26.53 -11.52 9.48
N ASP A 269 27.47 -11.33 10.41
CA ASP A 269 27.42 -12.07 11.69
C ASP A 269 26.24 -11.63 12.58
N ASP A 270 25.67 -10.46 12.32
CA ASP A 270 24.51 -9.91 13.05
C ASP A 270 23.20 -9.90 12.24
N LEU A 271 22.91 -10.99 11.49
CA LEU A 271 21.59 -11.16 10.85
C LEU A 271 20.44 -11.07 11.87
N ARG A 272 20.70 -11.50 13.12
CA ARG A 272 19.72 -11.42 14.21
C ARG A 272 19.42 -9.96 14.58
N GLY A 273 20.44 -9.11 14.71
CA GLY A 273 20.26 -7.68 14.93
C GLY A 273 19.52 -7.01 13.78
N LEU A 274 19.83 -7.37 12.52
CA LEU A 274 19.07 -6.88 11.36
C LEU A 274 17.57 -7.22 11.48
N LEU A 275 17.22 -8.46 11.85
CA LEU A 275 15.82 -8.86 12.07
C LEU A 275 15.13 -8.11 13.21
N MET A 276 15.86 -7.79 14.28
CA MET A 276 15.32 -7.03 15.41
C MET A 276 15.04 -5.58 15.04
N ASP A 277 15.87 -4.98 14.19
CA ASP A 277 15.73 -3.59 13.72
C ASP A 277 14.72 -3.43 12.56
N THR A 278 14.05 -4.51 12.14
CA THR A 278 13.01 -4.42 11.10
C THR A 278 11.65 -4.04 11.68
N ALA A 279 10.92 -3.17 10.98
CA ALA A 279 9.58 -2.75 11.37
C ALA A 279 8.54 -3.89 11.21
N PRO A 280 7.42 -3.85 11.94
CA PRO A 280 6.26 -4.71 11.65
C PRO A 280 5.68 -4.41 10.25
N ARG A 281 4.94 -5.36 9.67
CA ARG A 281 4.46 -5.28 8.27
C ARG A 281 5.60 -5.15 7.27
N SER A 282 6.56 -6.06 7.39
CA SER A 282 7.76 -6.13 6.55
C SER A 282 7.75 -7.38 5.68
N LEU A 283 8.23 -7.22 4.46
CA LEU A 283 8.63 -8.29 3.57
C LEU A 283 10.16 -8.34 3.54
N ILE A 284 10.73 -9.42 4.05
CA ILE A 284 12.18 -9.63 4.03
C ILE A 284 12.54 -10.44 2.79
N LEU A 285 13.33 -9.85 1.90
CA LEU A 285 13.84 -10.47 0.69
C LEU A 285 15.28 -10.93 0.93
N ILE A 286 15.55 -12.19 0.63
CA ILE A 286 16.89 -12.77 0.62
C ILE A 286 17.12 -13.33 -0.77
N GLU A 287 18.02 -12.69 -1.49
CA GLU A 287 18.36 -13.07 -2.86
C GLU A 287 19.48 -14.11 -2.92
N ASP A 288 19.42 -14.98 -3.94
CA ASP A 288 20.46 -15.94 -4.30
C ASP A 288 20.97 -16.81 -3.12
N LEU A 289 20.03 -17.40 -2.38
CA LEU A 289 20.33 -18.24 -1.21
C LEU A 289 21.24 -19.42 -1.57
N ASP A 290 21.08 -19.99 -2.76
CA ASP A 290 21.93 -21.08 -3.27
C ASP A 290 23.38 -20.62 -3.47
N ARG A 291 23.60 -19.41 -4.00
CA ARG A 291 24.95 -18.83 -4.07
C ARG A 291 25.53 -18.59 -2.69
N TYR A 292 24.72 -18.13 -1.72
CA TYR A 292 25.17 -17.93 -0.34
C TYR A 292 25.55 -19.24 0.36
N LEU A 293 24.86 -20.35 0.08
CA LEU A 293 25.15 -21.64 0.71
C LEU A 293 26.32 -22.37 0.04
N CYS A 294 26.50 -22.18 -1.27
CA CYS A 294 27.59 -22.80 -2.03
C CYS A 294 28.88 -21.96 -2.01
N GLY A 295 28.80 -20.64 -2.11
CA GLY A 295 29.95 -19.75 -2.35
C GLY A 295 30.55 -19.07 -1.12
N GLY A 296 31.85 -19.22 -0.89
CA GLY A 296 32.57 -18.48 0.15
C GLY A 296 34.02 -18.91 0.29
N ASP A 297 34.93 -17.94 0.18
CA ASP A 297 36.35 -18.10 0.49
C ASP A 297 36.53 -18.27 2.01
N GLY A 298 36.88 -19.48 2.45
CA GLY A 298 37.37 -19.77 3.81
C GLY A 298 36.34 -20.25 4.85
N GLU A 299 35.03 -20.03 4.68
CA GLU A 299 34.00 -20.50 5.64
C GLU A 299 33.26 -21.76 5.15
N THR A 300 33.16 -22.77 6.02
CA THR A 300 32.51 -24.05 5.66
C THR A 300 31.02 -23.85 5.32
N PRO A 301 30.49 -24.54 4.28
CA PRO A 301 29.07 -24.49 3.94
C PRO A 301 28.14 -24.85 5.11
N ALA A 302 28.59 -25.72 6.02
CA ALA A 302 27.86 -26.11 7.22
C ALA A 302 27.67 -24.94 8.20
N ALA A 303 28.70 -24.11 8.40
CA ALA A 303 28.61 -22.93 9.26
C ALA A 303 27.62 -21.90 8.71
N ARG A 304 27.65 -21.64 7.39
CA ARG A 304 26.70 -20.76 6.70
C ARG A 304 25.27 -21.26 6.78
N THR A 305 25.06 -22.56 6.58
CA THR A 305 23.75 -23.19 6.74
C THR A 305 23.25 -23.05 8.18
N SER A 306 24.10 -23.30 9.18
CA SER A 306 23.75 -23.11 10.60
C SER A 306 23.36 -21.65 10.92
N ARG A 307 24.11 -20.67 10.41
CA ARG A 307 23.81 -19.24 10.55
C ARG A 307 22.43 -18.91 9.97
N MET A 308 22.15 -19.40 8.76
CA MET A 308 20.87 -19.24 8.08
C MET A 308 19.71 -19.90 8.83
N LEU A 309 19.88 -21.13 9.32
CA LEU A 309 18.86 -21.83 10.11
C LEU A 309 18.55 -21.08 11.41
N SER A 310 19.59 -20.59 12.09
CA SER A 310 19.44 -19.74 13.27
C SER A 310 18.67 -18.45 12.98
N PHE A 311 18.89 -17.84 11.81
CA PHE A 311 18.14 -16.67 11.34
C PHE A 311 16.66 -16.99 11.10
N MET A 312 16.37 -18.15 10.50
CA MET A 312 14.99 -18.58 10.20
C MET A 312 14.22 -19.07 11.43
N ASP A 313 14.89 -19.65 12.43
CA ASP A 313 14.22 -20.24 13.60
C ASP A 313 14.16 -19.33 14.82
N GLY A 314 15.08 -18.37 14.92
CA GLY A 314 15.34 -17.68 16.18
C GLY A 314 14.11 -16.99 16.77
N LEU A 315 14.04 -16.95 18.11
CA LEU A 315 13.09 -16.11 18.87
C LEU A 315 13.14 -14.64 18.45
N SER A 316 14.27 -14.20 17.88
CA SER A 316 14.46 -12.90 17.23
C SER A 316 13.48 -12.65 16.07
N SER A 317 13.04 -13.71 15.38
CA SER A 317 12.00 -13.61 14.36
C SER A 317 10.59 -13.45 14.95
N CYS A 318 10.41 -13.61 16.26
CA CYS A 318 9.15 -13.31 16.95
C CYS A 318 9.04 -11.82 17.33
N CYS A 319 10.12 -11.04 17.23
CA CYS A 319 10.17 -9.63 17.63
C CYS A 319 9.45 -8.66 16.67
N GLY A 320 8.66 -9.17 15.72
CA GLY A 320 7.80 -8.37 14.86
C GLY A 320 6.50 -9.14 14.56
N GLU A 321 5.36 -8.52 14.86
CA GLU A 321 4.07 -9.03 14.41
C GLU A 321 3.93 -8.79 12.90
N GLU A 322 3.32 -9.75 12.18
CA GLU A 322 2.95 -9.60 10.76
C GLU A 322 4.16 -9.47 9.81
N ARG A 323 4.81 -10.60 9.48
CA ARG A 323 6.00 -10.63 8.60
C ARG A 323 5.93 -11.71 7.51
N VAL A 324 6.41 -11.36 6.31
CA VAL A 324 6.61 -12.30 5.20
C VAL A 324 8.10 -12.39 4.86
N MET A 325 8.63 -13.59 4.71
CA MET A 325 10.00 -13.82 4.25
C MET A 325 9.98 -14.45 2.84
N VAL A 326 10.76 -13.91 1.92
CA VAL A 326 10.88 -14.42 0.55
C VAL A 326 12.34 -14.73 0.27
N PHE A 327 12.60 -15.98 -0.10
CA PHE A 327 13.92 -16.47 -0.44
C PHE A 327 13.94 -16.77 -1.94
N THR A 328 14.97 -16.31 -2.65
CA THR A 328 15.15 -16.64 -4.07
C THR A 328 16.32 -17.60 -4.27
N MET A 329 16.18 -18.50 -5.24
CA MET A 329 17.21 -19.46 -5.65
C MET A 329 17.23 -19.60 -7.17
N SER A 330 18.42 -19.77 -7.74
CA SER A 330 18.60 -20.01 -9.17
C SER A 330 18.56 -21.50 -9.53
N GLY A 331 19.02 -22.36 -8.63
CA GLY A 331 18.98 -23.82 -8.78
C GLY A 331 17.66 -24.48 -8.36
N ASP A 332 17.64 -25.81 -8.45
CA ASP A 332 16.53 -26.63 -7.96
C ASP A 332 16.57 -26.78 -6.43
N LYS A 333 15.39 -26.94 -5.84
CA LYS A 333 15.24 -27.12 -4.39
C LYS A 333 15.91 -28.40 -3.86
N ASP A 334 16.14 -29.40 -4.72
CA ASP A 334 16.65 -30.71 -4.31
C ASP A 334 18.12 -30.67 -3.87
N GLY A 335 18.87 -29.63 -4.26
CA GLY A 335 20.25 -29.40 -3.80
C GLY A 335 20.36 -28.77 -2.41
N LEU A 336 19.24 -28.40 -1.78
CA LEU A 336 19.20 -27.73 -0.49
C LEU A 336 19.12 -28.73 0.67
N ASP A 337 19.76 -28.41 1.81
CA ASP A 337 19.63 -29.20 3.04
C ASP A 337 18.14 -29.33 3.42
N PRO A 338 17.60 -30.56 3.56
CA PRO A 338 16.23 -30.80 3.99
C PRO A 338 15.85 -30.09 5.30
N ALA A 339 16.82 -29.78 6.15
CA ALA A 339 16.61 -28.94 7.32
C ALA A 339 16.05 -27.56 6.93
N VAL A 340 16.57 -26.92 5.90
CA VAL A 340 16.12 -25.58 5.46
C VAL A 340 14.70 -25.63 4.90
N LEU A 341 14.36 -26.69 4.17
CA LEU A 341 13.04 -26.91 3.54
C LEU A 341 11.92 -27.29 4.52
N ARG A 342 12.22 -27.45 5.81
CA ARG A 342 11.26 -27.90 6.80
C ARG A 342 10.08 -26.92 6.94
N PRO A 343 8.82 -27.40 7.05
CA PRO A 343 7.66 -26.55 7.34
C PRO A 343 7.87 -25.72 8.63
N GLY A 344 7.49 -24.44 8.60
CA GLY A 344 7.79 -23.45 9.64
C GLY A 344 9.03 -22.59 9.36
N ARG A 345 9.95 -23.09 8.51
CA ARG A 345 11.10 -22.34 7.96
C ARG A 345 10.78 -21.87 6.55
N LEU A 346 10.43 -22.79 5.64
CA LEU A 346 9.97 -22.51 4.27
C LEU A 346 8.60 -23.15 4.06
N ASP A 347 7.54 -22.36 4.14
CA ASP A 347 6.17 -22.87 4.11
C ASP A 347 5.64 -23.13 2.69
N VAL A 348 5.95 -22.24 1.74
CA VAL A 348 5.42 -22.29 0.37
C VAL A 348 6.57 -22.29 -0.61
N HIS A 349 6.60 -23.27 -1.52
CA HIS A 349 7.63 -23.39 -2.55
C HIS A 349 7.01 -23.14 -3.91
N ILE A 350 7.55 -22.18 -4.66
CA ILE A 350 7.06 -21.72 -5.95
C ILE A 350 8.17 -21.94 -6.98
N SER A 351 7.90 -22.80 -7.96
CA SER A 351 8.79 -23.02 -9.09
C SER A 351 8.53 -21.99 -10.17
N PHE A 352 9.59 -21.33 -10.62
CA PHE A 352 9.61 -20.43 -11.77
C PHE A 352 10.25 -21.17 -12.93
N THR A 353 9.41 -21.65 -13.85
CA THR A 353 9.87 -22.35 -15.05
C THR A 353 10.20 -21.37 -16.17
N MET A 354 10.89 -21.87 -17.19
CA MET A 354 11.03 -21.14 -18.45
C MET A 354 9.66 -20.90 -19.10
N CYS A 355 9.57 -19.93 -20.00
CA CYS A 355 8.30 -19.48 -20.55
C CYS A 355 7.64 -20.57 -21.41
N ASP A 356 6.36 -20.82 -21.17
CA ASP A 356 5.47 -21.65 -21.97
C ASP A 356 4.54 -20.77 -22.82
N PHE A 357 3.69 -21.39 -23.64
CA PHE A 357 2.78 -20.63 -24.51
C PHE A 357 1.76 -19.80 -23.71
N GLU A 358 1.30 -20.29 -22.55
CA GLU A 358 0.43 -19.53 -21.65
C GLU A 358 1.13 -18.30 -21.05
N GLY A 359 2.33 -18.47 -20.51
CA GLY A 359 3.17 -17.38 -20.02
C GLY A 359 3.49 -16.37 -21.12
N PHE A 360 3.74 -16.84 -22.35
CA PHE A 360 3.94 -15.99 -23.52
C PHE A 360 2.70 -15.14 -23.83
N LYS A 361 1.49 -15.72 -23.81
CA LYS A 361 0.24 -14.96 -24.02
C LYS A 361 0.07 -13.86 -22.96
N ALA A 362 0.40 -14.16 -21.71
CA ALA A 362 0.38 -13.16 -20.64
C ALA A 362 1.38 -12.02 -20.91
N LEU A 363 2.61 -12.32 -21.34
CA LEU A 363 3.59 -11.32 -21.74
C LEU A 363 3.13 -10.51 -22.96
N ALA A 364 2.60 -11.15 -24.00
CA ALA A 364 2.11 -10.47 -25.20
C ALA A 364 0.95 -9.51 -24.88
N SER A 365 0.05 -9.90 -23.97
CA SER A 365 -1.01 -9.02 -23.47
C SER A 365 -0.44 -7.82 -22.71
N ASN A 366 0.58 -8.01 -21.87
CA ASN A 366 1.12 -6.95 -21.03
C ASN A 366 2.03 -5.98 -21.80
N TYR A 367 2.88 -6.47 -22.72
CA TYR A 367 3.84 -5.65 -23.45
C TYR A 367 3.27 -5.09 -24.76
N LEU A 368 2.40 -5.82 -25.46
CA LEU A 368 1.89 -5.47 -26.79
C LEU A 368 0.38 -5.19 -26.81
N GLY A 369 -0.34 -5.43 -25.70
CA GLY A 369 -1.80 -5.29 -25.64
C GLY A 369 -2.55 -6.35 -26.46
N LEU A 370 -1.91 -7.46 -26.82
CA LEU A 370 -2.49 -8.50 -27.67
C LEU A 370 -3.20 -9.59 -26.83
N LYS A 371 -4.47 -9.85 -27.14
CA LYS A 371 -5.18 -11.03 -26.63
C LYS A 371 -5.10 -12.23 -27.56
N ASP A 372 -5.07 -11.98 -28.87
CA ASP A 372 -4.99 -12.99 -29.92
C ASP A 372 -4.27 -12.41 -31.14
N HIS A 373 -3.63 -13.27 -31.93
CA HIS A 373 -2.97 -12.89 -33.18
C HIS A 373 -2.86 -14.06 -34.16
N LYS A 374 -2.94 -13.79 -35.46
CA LYS A 374 -2.80 -14.77 -36.55
C LYS A 374 -1.50 -15.61 -36.54
N LEU A 375 -0.51 -15.18 -35.76
CA LEU A 375 0.81 -15.83 -35.66
C LEU A 375 0.94 -16.68 -34.38
N TYR A 376 -0.05 -16.66 -33.49
CA TYR A 376 -0.05 -17.47 -32.27
C TYR A 376 0.09 -18.97 -32.54
N PRO A 377 -0.58 -19.56 -33.54
CA PRO A 377 -0.37 -20.98 -33.86
C PRO A 377 1.09 -21.31 -34.22
N GLN A 378 1.78 -20.42 -34.92
CA GLN A 378 3.20 -20.60 -35.28
C GLN A 378 4.13 -20.43 -34.08
N VAL A 379 3.78 -19.54 -33.14
CA VAL A 379 4.51 -19.38 -31.88
C VAL A 379 4.33 -20.63 -31.00
N GLU A 380 3.10 -21.12 -30.89
CA GLU A 380 2.77 -22.34 -30.14
C GLU A 380 3.50 -23.57 -30.69
N GLU A 381 3.51 -23.72 -32.02
CA GLU A 381 4.31 -24.74 -32.69
C GLU A 381 5.81 -24.58 -32.37
N GLY A 382 6.35 -23.36 -32.36
CA GLY A 382 7.72 -23.08 -31.94
C GLY A 382 8.04 -23.52 -30.51
N PHE A 383 7.10 -23.32 -29.56
CA PHE A 383 7.24 -23.80 -28.19
C PHE A 383 7.15 -25.32 -28.06
N HIS A 384 6.41 -26.00 -28.93
CA HIS A 384 6.31 -27.47 -28.96
C HIS A 384 7.48 -28.14 -29.70
N ALA A 385 7.94 -27.54 -30.81
CA ALA A 385 9.02 -28.07 -31.65
C ALA A 385 10.43 -27.83 -31.07
N GLY A 386 10.60 -26.82 -30.21
CA GLY A 386 11.89 -26.35 -29.67
C GLY A 386 12.68 -27.29 -28.74
N GLY A 387 12.35 -28.59 -28.68
CA GLY A 387 13.27 -29.64 -28.19
C GLY A 387 13.96 -29.42 -26.83
N GLY A 388 13.35 -28.67 -25.91
CA GLY A 388 13.86 -28.49 -24.54
C GLY A 388 14.67 -27.22 -24.26
N LYS A 389 14.96 -26.34 -25.23
CA LYS A 389 15.51 -25.00 -24.94
C LYS A 389 14.42 -23.95 -25.06
N ARG A 390 13.85 -23.59 -23.90
CA ARG A 390 12.82 -22.55 -23.77
C ARG A 390 13.48 -21.19 -23.53
N LEU A 391 12.89 -20.12 -24.07
CA LEU A 391 13.30 -18.74 -23.78
C LEU A 391 12.82 -18.34 -22.38
N SER A 392 13.60 -17.51 -21.71
CA SER A 392 13.19 -16.92 -20.44
C SER A 392 12.14 -15.83 -20.66
N PRO A 393 11.25 -15.59 -19.68
CA PRO A 393 10.33 -14.46 -19.70
C PRO A 393 11.04 -13.11 -19.92
N ALA A 394 12.25 -12.92 -19.38
CA ALA A 394 13.05 -11.72 -19.59
C ALA A 394 13.47 -11.54 -21.06
N GLU A 395 14.00 -12.60 -21.70
CA GLU A 395 14.40 -12.54 -23.12
C GLU A 395 13.20 -12.24 -24.03
N LEU A 396 12.05 -12.87 -23.77
CA LEU A 396 10.82 -12.59 -24.52
C LEU A 396 10.33 -11.16 -24.29
N GLY A 397 10.38 -10.69 -23.03
CA GLY A 397 10.04 -9.32 -22.66
C GLY A 397 10.88 -8.30 -23.42
N GLU A 398 12.19 -8.51 -23.53
CA GLU A 398 13.09 -7.65 -24.31
C GLU A 398 12.74 -7.62 -25.80
N ILE A 399 12.47 -8.78 -26.40
CA ILE A 399 12.05 -8.86 -27.82
C ILE A 399 10.75 -8.07 -28.04
N MET A 400 9.77 -8.22 -27.14
CA MET A 400 8.50 -7.50 -27.22
C MET A 400 8.67 -6.00 -27.01
N LEU A 401 9.48 -5.60 -26.03
CA LEU A 401 9.75 -4.20 -25.70
C LEU A 401 10.43 -3.48 -26.87
N ALA A 402 11.45 -4.10 -27.47
CA ALA A 402 12.16 -3.57 -28.63
C ALA A 402 11.24 -3.37 -29.85
N ASN A 403 10.17 -4.17 -29.96
CA ASN A 403 9.22 -4.14 -31.07
C ASN A 403 7.82 -3.62 -30.68
N ARG A 404 7.70 -2.83 -29.60
CA ARG A 404 6.42 -2.36 -29.03
C ARG A 404 5.50 -1.65 -30.03
N GLY A 405 6.05 -1.00 -31.06
CA GLY A 405 5.29 -0.29 -32.08
C GLY A 405 4.72 -1.18 -33.20
N SER A 406 5.14 -2.45 -33.30
CA SER A 406 4.68 -3.38 -34.33
C SER A 406 4.55 -4.79 -33.78
N PRO A 407 3.33 -5.18 -33.31
CA PRO A 407 3.11 -6.48 -32.71
C PRO A 407 3.43 -7.65 -33.66
N SER A 408 3.10 -7.53 -34.94
CA SER A 408 3.44 -8.55 -35.95
C SER A 408 4.95 -8.76 -36.10
N ARG A 409 5.75 -7.69 -35.99
CA ARG A 409 7.22 -7.77 -36.05
C ARG A 409 7.80 -8.41 -34.79
N ALA A 410 7.24 -8.07 -33.62
CA ALA A 410 7.61 -8.70 -32.36
C ALA A 410 7.41 -10.22 -32.43
N LEU A 411 6.23 -10.67 -32.87
CA LEU A 411 5.88 -12.09 -32.97
C LEU A 411 6.76 -12.85 -33.97
N ARG A 412 7.07 -12.26 -35.14
CA ARG A 412 8.02 -12.86 -36.08
C ARG A 412 9.41 -13.00 -35.49
N THR A 413 9.88 -12.00 -34.73
CA THR A 413 11.17 -12.08 -34.03
C THR A 413 11.18 -13.16 -32.96
N VAL A 414 10.08 -13.34 -32.22
CA VAL A 414 9.92 -14.44 -31.26
C VAL A 414 9.97 -15.79 -31.95
N ILE A 415 9.22 -15.99 -33.05
CA ILE A 415 9.26 -17.23 -33.84
C ILE A 415 10.68 -17.50 -34.30
N ASN A 416 11.38 -16.48 -34.80
CA ASN A 416 12.75 -16.61 -35.26
C ASN A 416 13.71 -16.99 -34.13
N ALA A 417 13.54 -16.39 -32.95
CA ALA A 417 14.33 -16.73 -31.76
C ALA A 417 14.07 -18.17 -31.31
N LEU A 418 12.81 -18.62 -31.31
CA LEU A 418 12.45 -20.00 -30.98
C LEU A 418 13.04 -21.01 -31.98
N GLN A 419 13.17 -20.64 -33.26
CA GLN A 419 13.75 -21.47 -34.32
C GLN A 419 15.29 -21.47 -34.33
N HIS A 420 15.94 -20.33 -34.08
CA HIS A 420 17.39 -20.17 -34.16
C HIS A 420 18.17 -20.44 -32.86
N VAL A 421 17.50 -20.83 -31.77
CA VAL A 421 18.21 -21.36 -30.58
C VAL A 421 18.92 -22.71 -30.88
N ALA A 422 18.79 -23.23 -32.10
CA ALA A 422 19.60 -24.28 -32.69
C ALA A 422 21.01 -23.81 -33.12
N ALA A 423 21.93 -23.69 -32.16
CA ALA A 423 23.33 -24.10 -32.29
C ALA A 423 23.98 -24.15 -30.90
N PRO A 424 24.52 -25.29 -30.43
CA PRO A 424 25.46 -25.24 -29.32
C PRO A 424 26.67 -24.41 -29.77
N ALA A 425 27.04 -23.40 -28.99
CA ALA A 425 28.37 -22.83 -29.08
C ALA A 425 29.35 -24.00 -28.85
N ALA A 426 29.97 -24.46 -29.94
CA ALA A 426 31.10 -25.36 -29.89
C ALA A 426 32.12 -24.73 -28.94
N THR A 427 32.49 -25.49 -27.92
CA THR A 427 33.71 -25.37 -27.13
C THR A 427 34.72 -24.40 -27.73
N ALA A 428 34.83 -23.20 -27.16
CA ALA A 428 36.04 -22.41 -27.33
C ALA A 428 37.19 -23.23 -26.71
N PRO A 429 38.27 -23.54 -27.45
CA PRO A 429 39.40 -24.24 -26.86
C PRO A 429 40.05 -23.36 -25.78
N PRO A 430 40.62 -23.96 -24.71
CA PRO A 430 41.35 -23.20 -23.71
C PRO A 430 42.57 -22.59 -24.38
N ARG A 431 42.68 -21.26 -24.38
CA ARG A 431 43.93 -20.58 -24.72
C ARG A 431 44.92 -20.88 -23.60
N ALA A 432 45.78 -21.86 -23.86
CA ALA A 432 46.97 -22.12 -23.07
C ALA A 432 47.88 -20.89 -23.07
N SER A 433 48.39 -20.61 -21.88
CA SER A 433 49.41 -19.64 -21.51
C SER A 433 50.63 -19.64 -22.43
N SER A 434 51.08 -18.45 -22.85
CA SER A 434 52.49 -18.19 -23.09
C SER A 434 53.04 -17.38 -21.93
N ALA A 435 53.77 -18.07 -21.04
CA ALA A 435 54.62 -17.46 -20.04
C ALA A 435 55.96 -17.06 -20.68
N ALA A 436 56.36 -15.80 -20.49
CA ALA A 436 57.74 -15.31 -20.46
C ALA A 436 57.66 -13.84 -19.99
N ALA A 437 58.47 -13.30 -19.08
CA ALA A 437 59.47 -13.83 -18.19
C ALA A 437 59.65 -12.81 -17.04
N VAL A 438 60.18 -13.31 -15.94
CA VAL A 438 60.44 -12.66 -14.65
C VAL A 438 61.37 -11.44 -14.77
N ALA A 439 61.05 -10.36 -14.04
CA ALA A 439 62.07 -9.49 -13.45
C ALA A 439 61.58 -8.93 -12.11
N THR A 440 62.36 -9.26 -11.09
CA THR A 440 62.31 -8.96 -9.66
C THR A 440 62.35 -7.46 -9.32
N SER A 441 61.55 -7.01 -8.34
CA SER A 441 62.05 -6.28 -7.15
C SER A 441 60.92 -5.83 -6.22
N ARG A 442 61.21 -5.89 -4.91
CA ARG A 442 60.38 -5.48 -3.76
C ARG A 442 60.39 -3.93 -3.57
N PRO A 443 59.53 -3.37 -2.69
CA PRO A 443 59.04 -1.99 -2.77
C PRO A 443 59.87 -0.98 -1.95
N PRO A 444 59.61 0.33 -2.11
CA PRO A 444 59.84 1.28 -1.04
C PRO A 444 58.57 2.07 -0.63
N THR A 445 58.34 2.04 0.69
CA THR A 445 58.07 3.18 1.60
C THR A 445 57.33 4.43 1.12
N SER A 446 56.26 4.73 1.88
CA SER A 446 55.79 6.03 2.39
C SER A 446 56.33 7.31 1.76
N LEU A 447 55.42 8.21 1.39
CA LEU A 447 55.60 9.64 1.65
C LEU A 447 54.25 10.33 1.86
N THR A 448 54.24 11.08 2.95
CA THR A 448 53.30 12.05 3.49
C THR A 448 52.74 13.03 2.46
N GLY A 449 51.44 13.34 2.56
CA GLY A 449 50.76 14.41 1.84
C GLY A 449 49.69 15.04 2.71
N ARG A 450 50.16 15.90 3.61
CA ARG A 450 49.42 16.75 4.56
C ARG A 450 48.48 17.71 3.80
N TRP A 451 47.19 17.74 4.13
CA TRP A 451 46.44 19.00 4.13
C TRP A 451 45.57 19.05 5.39
N SER A 452 46.00 19.93 6.28
CA SER A 452 45.36 20.31 7.52
C SER A 452 44.33 21.40 7.22
N GLY A 453 43.08 21.19 7.63
CA GLY A 453 42.07 22.23 7.78
C GLY A 453 41.41 22.00 9.13
N ASN A 454 41.99 22.61 10.17
CA ASN A 454 41.48 22.63 11.53
C ASN A 454 40.40 23.71 11.61
N LEU A 455 39.36 23.49 12.42
CA LEU A 455 38.71 24.50 13.28
C LEU A 455 37.72 23.77 14.23
N ASP A 456 38.20 23.68 15.49
CA ASP A 456 37.52 23.94 16.75
C ASP A 456 36.41 23.00 17.28
N GLU A 457 36.87 22.03 18.07
CA GLU A 457 36.73 21.98 19.54
C GLU A 457 35.45 22.54 20.20
N ALA A 458 34.63 21.64 20.76
CA ALA A 458 33.97 21.85 22.05
C ALA A 458 33.77 20.50 22.76
N SER A 459 34.36 20.43 23.94
CA SER A 459 34.44 19.32 24.88
C SER A 459 33.19 19.21 25.76
N GLY A 460 32.94 18.03 26.31
CA GLY A 460 31.89 17.82 27.32
C GLY A 460 31.71 16.35 27.73
N ALA A 461 32.61 15.86 28.57
CA ALA A 461 32.49 14.57 29.25
C ALA A 461 31.32 14.55 30.25
N ASN A 462 30.64 13.41 30.45
CA ASN A 462 30.88 12.48 31.56
C ASN A 462 29.68 11.53 31.82
N GLN A 463 30.03 10.24 31.92
CA GLN A 463 29.68 9.28 32.98
C GLN A 463 28.22 9.07 33.43
N SER A 464 27.81 7.81 33.27
CA SER A 464 26.78 7.04 33.99
C SER A 464 26.89 7.16 35.53
N PRO A 465 25.86 6.79 36.33
CA PRO A 465 25.62 5.37 36.64
C PRO A 465 24.16 4.92 36.89
N SER A 466 23.98 3.61 36.74
CA SER A 466 23.04 2.64 37.36
C SER A 466 21.86 3.07 38.26
N GLY A 467 20.74 2.35 38.11
CA GLY A 467 19.68 2.18 39.12
C GLY A 467 18.47 1.41 38.55
N GLY A 468 18.02 0.34 39.21
CA GLY A 468 17.10 -0.67 38.65
C GLY A 468 15.66 -0.67 39.18
N GLY A 469 14.90 -1.69 38.74
CA GLY A 469 13.58 -2.10 39.26
C GLY A 469 12.40 -1.31 38.65
N GLY A 470 11.26 -1.86 38.25
CA GLY A 470 10.70 -3.20 38.34
C GLY A 470 9.16 -3.09 38.28
N GLY A 471 8.50 -3.99 37.53
CA GLY A 471 7.13 -4.45 37.81
C GLY A 471 5.94 -3.74 37.15
N GLY A 472 4.98 -4.54 36.69
CA GLY A 472 3.56 -4.13 36.67
C GLY A 472 2.75 -4.35 35.39
N GLY A 473 2.71 -5.58 34.85
CA GLY A 473 1.73 -5.96 33.83
C GLY A 473 0.38 -6.32 34.45
N PHE A 474 -0.71 -5.72 33.96
CA PHE A 474 -2.07 -6.22 34.14
C PHE A 474 -2.81 -6.20 32.80
N GLY A 475 -3.21 -7.38 32.34
CA GLY A 475 -3.97 -7.59 31.12
C GLY A 475 -5.49 -7.49 31.31
N LYS A 476 -6.20 -7.46 30.18
CA LYS A 476 -7.41 -8.26 29.88
C LYS A 476 -8.00 -7.81 28.55
N ASP A 477 -7.89 -8.66 27.54
CA ASP A 477 -8.69 -8.57 26.31
C ASP A 477 -9.50 -9.86 26.14
N ALA A 478 -10.82 -9.68 25.99
CA ALA A 478 -11.76 -10.42 25.13
C ALA A 478 -13.21 -10.11 25.56
N PRO A 479 -14.23 -10.29 24.69
CA PRO A 479 -14.26 -10.32 23.22
C PRO A 479 -15.41 -9.45 22.63
N MET A 480 -15.35 -9.04 21.36
CA MET A 480 -16.58 -8.68 20.63
C MET A 480 -16.45 -8.95 19.13
N ARG A 481 -16.97 -10.10 18.69
CA ARG A 481 -16.88 -10.63 17.31
C ARG A 481 -18.07 -10.29 16.41
N GLU A 482 -19.02 -9.46 16.85
CA GLU A 482 -20.32 -9.37 16.16
C GLU A 482 -20.61 -8.06 15.40
N ILE A 483 -19.79 -7.02 15.54
CA ILE A 483 -20.15 -5.68 14.99
C ILE A 483 -19.78 -5.51 13.50
N LYS A 484 -18.84 -6.30 12.96
CA LYS A 484 -18.38 -6.17 11.56
C LYS A 484 -19.42 -6.54 10.50
N LYS A 485 -20.42 -7.37 10.83
CA LYS A 485 -21.40 -7.83 9.84
C LYS A 485 -22.51 -6.81 9.57
N LEU A 486 -22.76 -5.86 10.47
CA LEU A 486 -23.91 -4.96 10.35
C LEU A 486 -23.62 -3.69 9.54
N TYR A 487 -22.36 -3.25 9.48
CA TYR A 487 -21.99 -1.98 8.83
C TYR A 487 -21.61 -2.11 7.34
N GLY A 488 -21.36 -3.33 6.83
CA GLY A 488 -21.02 -3.55 5.42
C GLY A 488 -22.21 -3.47 4.45
N LEU A 489 -23.45 -3.44 4.94
CA LEU A 489 -24.64 -3.57 4.08
C LEU A 489 -25.31 -2.25 3.68
N ILE A 490 -24.87 -1.09 4.20
CA ILE A 490 -25.60 0.18 4.05
C ILE A 490 -24.94 1.16 3.06
N LYS A 491 -23.75 0.87 2.50
CA LYS A 491 -23.05 1.80 1.60
C LYS A 491 -22.98 1.37 0.12
N ILE A 492 -23.95 0.60 -0.38
CA ILE A 492 -24.11 0.33 -1.81
C ILE A 492 -25.53 0.70 -2.26
N ARG A 493 -25.79 2.01 -2.36
CA ARG A 493 -26.81 2.56 -3.25
C ARG A 493 -26.67 4.08 -3.33
N SER A 494 -26.77 4.62 -4.55
CA SER A 494 -26.77 6.05 -4.94
C SER A 494 -25.38 6.60 -5.27
N ARG A 495 -25.09 7.15 -6.46
CA ARG A 495 -25.92 7.47 -7.62
C ARG A 495 -24.99 7.61 -8.85
N LYS A 496 -25.41 7.01 -9.95
CA LYS A 496 -24.97 7.27 -11.33
C LYS A 496 -25.83 8.44 -11.82
N ASP A 497 -25.19 9.52 -12.27
CA ASP A 497 -25.62 10.49 -13.30
C ASP A 497 -25.00 11.88 -13.04
N GLY A 498 -24.36 12.43 -14.07
CA GLY A 498 -23.83 13.80 -14.08
C GLY A 498 -22.59 13.94 -14.96
N GLY A 499 -22.78 14.09 -16.27
CA GLY A 499 -21.72 14.41 -17.22
C GLY A 499 -21.20 15.83 -17.02
N VAL A 500 -19.88 16.00 -17.16
CA VAL A 500 -19.16 17.27 -17.07
C VAL A 500 -19.03 17.88 -18.47
N VAL A 501 -19.45 19.13 -18.62
CA VAL A 501 -19.15 19.99 -19.78
C VAL A 501 -18.14 21.04 -19.32
N PRO A 502 -17.05 21.31 -20.05
CA PRO A 502 -16.12 22.38 -19.70
C PRO A 502 -16.65 23.75 -20.12
N VAL A 503 -16.39 24.76 -19.30
CA VAL A 503 -16.71 26.18 -19.52
C VAL A 503 -15.47 26.84 -20.12
N ASP A 504 -15.61 27.40 -21.32
CA ASP A 504 -14.59 28.24 -21.97
C ASP A 504 -14.67 29.70 -21.52
N ASP A 505 -13.50 30.32 -21.46
CA ASP A 505 -13.22 31.69 -21.02
C ASP A 505 -13.80 32.78 -21.95
N THR A 506 -14.34 33.82 -21.33
CA THR A 506 -14.80 35.05 -21.98
C THR A 506 -13.70 36.11 -22.08
N ALA A 507 -13.46 36.66 -23.26
CA ALA A 507 -13.04 38.06 -23.44
C ALA A 507 -13.46 38.60 -24.83
N PRO A 508 -13.71 39.93 -24.98
CA PRO A 508 -14.81 40.42 -25.82
C PRO A 508 -14.42 41.12 -27.14
N ALA A 509 -15.39 41.06 -28.05
CA ALA A 509 -15.85 42.03 -29.04
C ALA A 509 -14.85 43.02 -29.69
N ASN A 510 -14.65 42.86 -31.00
CA ASN A 510 -14.75 43.99 -31.93
C ASN A 510 -14.95 43.53 -33.38
N GLY A 511 -15.94 44.12 -34.06
CA GLY A 511 -15.82 44.48 -35.47
C GLY A 511 -16.51 43.61 -36.54
N ARG A 512 -17.66 44.13 -36.99
CA ARG A 512 -18.06 44.33 -38.41
C ARG A 512 -18.33 43.13 -39.34
N GLY A 513 -19.45 43.29 -40.06
CA GLY A 513 -19.66 42.80 -41.44
C GLY A 513 -20.41 41.47 -41.47
N SER A 514 -21.72 41.48 -41.73
CA SER A 514 -22.36 41.54 -43.06
C SER A 514 -22.70 40.15 -43.59
N ASP A 515 -23.98 39.99 -43.88
CA ASP A 515 -24.54 39.24 -45.02
C ASP A 515 -24.69 37.71 -44.98
N VAL A 516 -25.98 37.34 -45.01
CA VAL A 516 -26.64 36.58 -46.10
C VAL A 516 -26.79 35.05 -45.96
N SER A 517 -28.07 34.68 -46.14
CA SER A 517 -28.65 33.45 -46.69
C SER A 517 -28.40 32.08 -46.07
N ALA A 518 -29.51 31.55 -45.55
CA ALA A 518 -30.33 30.52 -46.21
C ALA A 518 -29.77 29.10 -46.39
N ASP A 519 -30.69 28.22 -45.99
CA ASP A 519 -31.14 27.01 -46.67
C ASP A 519 -30.53 25.65 -46.26
N LYS A 520 -31.46 24.85 -45.74
CA LYS A 520 -31.77 23.46 -46.07
C LYS A 520 -30.83 22.29 -45.73
N ASP A 521 -31.47 21.38 -44.98
CA ASP A 521 -31.60 19.95 -45.24
C ASP A 521 -30.33 19.14 -45.50
N ARG A 522 -29.89 18.41 -44.48
CA ARG A 522 -29.94 16.94 -44.46
C ARG A 522 -29.64 16.35 -43.09
#